data_AF-A0A9E5P5R6-F1
#
_entry.id   AF-A0A9E5P5R6-F1
#
_cell.length_a   1.000
_cell.length_b   1.000
_cell.length_c   1.000
_cell.angle_alpha   90.00
_cell.angle_beta   90.00
_cell.angle_gamma   90.00
#
_symmetry.space_group_name_H-M   'P 1'
#
loop_
_entity.id
_entity.type
_entity.pdbx_description
1 polymer ?
#
loop_
_entity_poly.entity_id
_entity_poly.type
_entity_poly.pdbx_seq_one_letter_code
_entity_poly.pdbx_strand_id
1 'polypeptide(L)'
;MASALLRGLVETGALVAGPRGWRVEPLAIADVSSSSRAATFLTRRLDLLPQETLQLLSIGAVLGREFELAMAAQLAGQEPSPAVAALDEARRRRLVWLRPDGGRCVFVHDKIRSAVLDRLTAARRQEVHRAAAAYLREHAPESVSGLAYHFDAAGDSQSALPYALKAAEQARAQHALEIAE
;
A
#
# COMPACT_ATOMS: atom_id res chain seq x y z
N MET A 1 4.43 -23.13 -13.73
CA MET A 1 5.08 -21.81 -13.55
C MET A 1 5.54 -21.18 -14.87
N ALA A 2 6.13 -21.92 -15.81
CA ALA A 2 6.61 -21.37 -17.09
C ALA A 2 5.55 -20.69 -17.98
N SER A 3 4.30 -21.16 -17.99
CA SER A 3 3.21 -20.62 -18.82
C SER A 3 2.83 -19.17 -18.49
N ALA A 4 2.88 -18.76 -17.22
CA ALA A 4 2.56 -17.40 -16.80
C ALA A 4 3.64 -16.38 -17.24
N LEU A 5 4.91 -16.80 -17.20
CA LEU A 5 6.03 -15.99 -17.70
C LEU A 5 5.94 -15.79 -19.21
N LEU A 6 5.66 -16.85 -19.97
CA LEU A 6 5.49 -16.75 -21.42
C LEU A 6 4.33 -15.82 -21.80
N ARG A 7 3.21 -15.89 -21.08
CA ARG A 7 2.06 -15.00 -21.31
C ARG A 7 2.41 -13.53 -21.04
N GLY A 8 3.13 -13.25 -19.95
CA GLY A 8 3.62 -11.91 -19.65
C GLY A 8 4.60 -11.37 -20.70
N LEU A 9 5.43 -12.23 -21.30
CA LEU A 9 6.34 -11.81 -22.37
C LEU A 9 5.59 -11.49 -23.68
N VAL A 10 4.49 -12.18 -23.97
CA VAL A 10 3.63 -11.87 -25.12
C VAL A 10 2.88 -10.55 -24.92
N GLU A 11 2.30 -10.35 -23.73
CA GLU A 11 1.56 -9.12 -23.38
C GLU A 11 2.44 -7.86 -23.40
N THR A 12 3.73 -8.01 -23.08
CA THR A 12 4.71 -6.91 -23.07
C THR A 12 5.37 -6.67 -24.43
N GLY A 13 5.05 -7.46 -25.45
CA GLY A 13 5.72 -7.40 -26.76
C GLY A 13 7.18 -7.83 -26.74
N ALA A 14 7.65 -8.43 -25.63
CA ALA A 14 8.99 -9.00 -25.55
C ALA A 14 9.08 -10.34 -26.31
N LEU A 15 7.93 -11.00 -26.49
CA LEU A 15 7.77 -12.19 -27.32
C LEU A 15 6.65 -11.93 -28.35
N VAL A 16 7.01 -11.80 -29.62
CA VAL A 16 6.08 -11.47 -30.70
C VAL A 16 5.91 -12.68 -31.62
N ALA A 17 4.69 -12.95 -32.05
CA ALA A 17 4.43 -14.04 -33.00
C ALA A 17 4.96 -13.65 -34.39
N GLY A 18 5.86 -14.46 -34.95
CA GLY A 18 6.41 -14.29 -36.28
C GLY A 18 6.12 -15.47 -37.21
N PRO A 19 6.43 -15.35 -38.51
CA PRO A 19 6.10 -16.35 -39.52
C PRO A 19 6.84 -17.70 -39.37
N ARG A 20 7.84 -17.80 -38.49
CA ARG A 20 8.59 -19.05 -38.20
C ARG A 20 8.57 -19.42 -36.71
N GLY A 21 7.61 -18.89 -35.95
CA GLY A 21 7.51 -19.07 -34.51
C GLY A 21 7.67 -17.76 -33.74
N TRP A 22 7.93 -17.86 -32.44
CA TRP A 22 8.05 -16.69 -31.58
C TRP A 22 9.41 -16.01 -31.77
N ARG A 23 9.40 -14.68 -31.94
CA ARG A 23 10.59 -13.83 -31.95
C ARG A 23 10.68 -13.08 -30.64
N VAL A 24 11.91 -12.97 -30.15
CA VAL A 24 12.26 -12.19 -28.98
C VAL A 24 12.73 -10.82 -29.42
N GLU A 25 12.21 -9.76 -28.80
CA GLU A 25 12.66 -8.38 -29.06
C GLU A 25 13.69 -7.97 -27.98
N PRO A 26 15.00 -7.87 -28.29
CA PRO A 26 16.06 -7.75 -27.27
C PRO A 26 15.96 -6.50 -26.40
N LEU A 27 15.49 -5.38 -26.96
CA LEU A 27 15.25 -4.14 -26.23
C LEU A 27 14.08 -4.26 -25.25
N ALA A 28 13.05 -5.03 -25.60
CA ALA A 28 11.92 -5.31 -24.72
C ALA A 28 12.27 -6.31 -23.61
N ILE A 29 13.17 -7.27 -23.86
CA ILE A 29 13.72 -8.13 -22.81
C ILE A 29 14.55 -7.34 -21.79
N ALA A 30 15.41 -6.42 -22.26
CA ALA A 30 16.21 -5.57 -21.38
C ALA A 30 15.32 -4.65 -20.51
N ASP A 31 14.22 -4.13 -21.06
CA ASP A 31 13.24 -3.37 -20.30
C ASP A 31 12.42 -4.22 -19.32
N VAL A 32 12.09 -5.48 -19.65
CA VAL A 32 11.38 -6.42 -18.77
C VAL A 32 12.22 -6.74 -17.54
N SER A 33 13.54 -6.70 -17.65
CA SER A 33 14.49 -6.78 -16.53
C SER A 33 14.65 -5.47 -15.74
N SER A 34 14.03 -4.37 -16.18
CA SER A 34 14.16 -3.05 -15.55
C SER A 34 12.87 -2.63 -14.82
N SER A 35 13.01 -1.96 -13.69
CA SER A 35 11.91 -1.48 -12.83
C SER A 35 10.84 -0.62 -13.53
N SER A 36 11.07 -0.16 -14.77
CA SER A 36 10.19 0.73 -15.53
C SER A 36 8.92 0.05 -16.06
N ARG A 37 8.99 -1.17 -16.61
CA ARG A 37 7.80 -1.88 -17.13
C ARG A 37 6.88 -2.39 -16.02
N ALA A 38 7.46 -2.78 -14.89
CA ALA A 38 6.70 -3.13 -13.70
C ALA A 38 5.88 -1.92 -13.19
N ALA A 39 6.46 -0.72 -13.20
CA ALA A 39 5.74 0.50 -12.84
C ALA A 39 4.60 0.79 -13.83
N THR A 40 4.87 0.79 -15.14
CA THR A 40 3.84 1.03 -16.17
C THR A 40 2.68 0.02 -16.12
N PHE A 41 2.99 -1.25 -15.85
CA PHE A 41 1.98 -2.30 -15.68
C PHE A 41 1.14 -2.09 -14.42
N LEU A 42 1.76 -1.68 -13.30
CA LEU A 42 1.06 -1.36 -12.07
C LEU A 42 0.14 -0.16 -12.26
N THR A 43 0.60 0.91 -12.90
CA THR A 43 -0.23 2.09 -13.19
C THR A 43 -1.48 1.71 -13.98
N ARG A 44 -1.35 0.95 -15.08
CA ARG A 44 -2.51 0.48 -15.86
C ARG A 44 -3.48 -0.37 -15.04
N ARG A 45 -2.97 -1.23 -14.15
CA ARG A 45 -3.82 -2.04 -13.26
C ARG A 45 -4.62 -1.18 -12.29
N LEU A 46 -4.02 -0.09 -11.81
CA LEU A 46 -4.68 0.87 -10.93
C LEU A 46 -5.67 1.78 -11.67
N ASP A 47 -5.46 2.06 -12.95
CA ASP A 47 -6.38 2.86 -13.78
C ASP A 47 -7.67 2.12 -14.12
N LEU A 48 -7.62 0.79 -14.16
CA LEU A 48 -8.80 -0.04 -14.39
C LEU A 48 -9.66 -0.26 -13.13
N LEU A 49 -9.24 0.27 -11.97
CA LEU A 49 -9.97 0.08 -10.72
C LEU A 49 -11.22 0.98 -10.66
N PRO A 50 -12.34 0.48 -10.10
CA PRO A 50 -13.42 1.36 -9.67
C PRO A 50 -12.90 2.45 -8.73
N GLN A 51 -13.48 3.65 -8.83
CA GLN A 51 -13.02 4.82 -8.08
C GLN A 51 -13.01 4.56 -6.57
N GLU A 52 -14.02 3.87 -6.06
CA GLU A 52 -14.18 3.51 -4.65
C GLU A 52 -13.06 2.56 -4.20
N THR A 53 -12.68 1.62 -5.05
CA THR A 53 -11.55 0.71 -4.76
C THR A 53 -10.24 1.45 -4.72
N LEU A 54 -10.02 2.35 -5.68
CA LEU A 54 -8.81 3.18 -5.71
C LEU A 54 -8.72 4.10 -4.50
N GLN A 55 -9.83 4.72 -4.09
CA GLN A 55 -9.88 5.58 -2.90
C GLN A 55 -9.55 4.79 -1.64
N LEU A 56 -10.16 3.61 -1.45
CA LEU A 56 -9.88 2.75 -0.29
C LEU A 56 -8.40 2.35 -0.24
N LEU A 57 -7.83 1.92 -1.38
CA LEU A 57 -6.41 1.57 -1.46
C LEU A 57 -5.49 2.78 -1.24
N SER A 58 -5.90 3.98 -1.69
CA SER A 58 -5.14 5.22 -1.47
C SER A 58 -5.02 5.56 0.00
N ILE A 59 -6.12 5.43 0.75
CA ILE A 59 -6.10 5.58 2.20
C ILE A 59 -5.23 4.49 2.83
N GLY A 60 -5.48 3.22 2.49
CA GLY A 60 -4.71 2.09 3.02
C GLY A 60 -3.20 2.24 2.78
N ALA A 61 -2.79 2.78 1.63
CA ALA A 61 -1.38 3.00 1.30
C ALA A 61 -0.73 4.05 2.21
N VAL A 62 -1.47 5.09 2.61
CA VAL A 62 -1.01 6.09 3.59
C VAL A 62 -0.91 5.49 5.00
N LEU A 63 -1.88 4.64 5.37
CA LEU A 63 -1.89 3.96 6.68
C LEU A 63 -0.72 2.99 6.86
N GLY A 64 -0.26 2.35 5.77
CA GLY A 64 0.97 1.57 5.80
C GLY A 64 0.95 0.38 4.84
N ARG A 65 1.90 -0.53 5.05
CA ARG A 65 1.94 -1.83 4.34
C ARG A 65 0.77 -2.73 4.74
N GLU A 66 0.37 -2.63 6.00
CA GLU A 66 -0.79 -3.31 6.57
C GLU A 66 -1.73 -2.26 7.16
N PHE A 67 -3.03 -2.45 7.01
CA PHE A 67 -4.03 -1.51 7.53
C PHE A 67 -5.33 -2.23 7.87
N GLU A 68 -6.12 -1.62 8.75
CA GLU A 68 -7.44 -2.12 9.13
C GLU A 68 -8.50 -1.59 8.17
N LEU A 69 -9.38 -2.47 7.68
CA LEU A 69 -10.41 -2.10 6.71
C LEU A 69 -11.34 -1.01 7.27
N ALA A 70 -11.74 -1.14 8.54
CA ALA A 70 -12.64 -0.19 9.18
C ALA A 70 -12.06 1.23 9.21
N MET A 71 -10.79 1.37 9.61
CA MET A 71 -10.09 2.65 9.58
C MET A 71 -9.99 3.21 8.15
N ALA A 72 -9.58 2.38 7.18
CA ALA A 72 -9.47 2.83 5.79
C ALA A 72 -10.81 3.25 5.20
N ALA A 73 -11.89 2.52 5.49
CA ALA A 73 -13.25 2.83 5.03
C ALA A 73 -13.76 4.14 5.62
N GLN A 74 -13.63 4.33 6.93
CA GLN A 74 -14.06 5.55 7.61
C GLN A 74 -13.33 6.79 7.08
N LEU A 75 -12.00 6.69 6.90
CA LEU A 75 -11.21 7.79 6.35
C LEU A 75 -11.45 8.02 4.84
N ALA A 76 -11.90 7.00 4.12
CA ALA A 76 -12.35 7.12 2.73
C ALA A 76 -13.78 7.67 2.61
N GLY A 77 -14.53 7.80 3.72
CA GLY A 77 -15.94 8.16 3.70
C GLY A 77 -16.83 7.07 3.08
N GLN A 78 -16.43 5.80 3.19
CA GLN A 78 -17.16 4.66 2.63
C GLN A 78 -17.94 3.92 3.71
N GLU A 79 -19.19 3.61 3.39
CA GLU A 79 -20.02 2.71 4.19
C GLU A 79 -19.41 1.29 4.24
N PRO A 80 -19.68 0.50 5.30
CA PRO A 80 -19.07 -0.82 5.48
C PRO A 80 -19.26 -1.79 4.31
N SER A 81 -20.48 -1.86 3.75
CA SER A 81 -20.80 -2.77 2.65
C SER A 81 -20.04 -2.43 1.35
N PRO A 82 -20.08 -1.15 0.86
CA PRO A 82 -19.21 -0.72 -0.23
C PRO A 82 -17.72 -0.94 0.01
N ALA A 83 -17.22 -0.70 1.22
CA ALA A 83 -15.80 -0.91 1.54
C ALA A 83 -15.39 -2.38 1.44
N VAL A 84 -16.24 -3.31 1.88
CA VAL A 84 -16.01 -4.75 1.70
C VAL A 84 -15.99 -5.13 0.22
N ALA A 85 -16.92 -4.61 -0.58
CA ALA A 85 -16.95 -4.86 -2.03
C ALA A 85 -15.69 -4.33 -2.74
N ALA A 86 -15.22 -3.14 -2.35
CA ALA A 86 -13.97 -2.54 -2.83
C ALA A 86 -12.74 -3.39 -2.44
N LEU A 87 -12.70 -3.87 -1.19
CA LEU A 87 -11.64 -4.77 -0.75
C LEU A 87 -11.64 -6.08 -1.55
N ASP A 88 -12.81 -6.70 -1.76
CA ASP A 88 -12.92 -7.93 -2.53
C ASP A 88 -12.49 -7.76 -3.98
N GLU A 89 -12.78 -6.60 -4.60
CA GLU A 89 -12.26 -6.28 -5.93
C GLU A 89 -10.73 -6.17 -5.92
N ALA A 90 -10.15 -5.48 -4.94
CA ALA A 90 -8.70 -5.38 -4.78
C ALA A 90 -8.05 -6.76 -4.56
N ARG A 91 -8.71 -7.66 -3.82
CA ARG A 91 -8.29 -9.06 -3.61
C ARG A 91 -8.36 -9.89 -4.89
N ARG A 92 -9.48 -9.83 -5.63
CA ARG A 92 -9.65 -10.50 -6.94
C ARG A 92 -8.53 -10.12 -7.90
N ARG A 93 -8.14 -8.84 -7.89
CA ARG A 93 -7.04 -8.30 -8.70
C ARG A 93 -5.65 -8.53 -8.11
N ARG A 94 -5.51 -9.26 -6.99
CA ARG A 94 -4.24 -9.55 -6.31
C ARG A 94 -3.43 -8.31 -5.95
N LEU A 95 -4.11 -7.27 -5.45
CA LEU A 95 -3.46 -6.04 -4.95
C LEU A 95 -3.21 -6.13 -3.45
N VAL A 96 -4.17 -6.70 -2.72
CA VAL A 96 -4.12 -6.90 -1.28
C VAL A 96 -4.58 -8.32 -0.92
N TRP A 97 -4.16 -8.80 0.25
CA TRP A 97 -4.67 -10.01 0.88
C TRP A 97 -5.11 -9.70 2.32
N LEU A 98 -5.95 -10.55 2.89
CA LEU A 98 -6.35 -10.48 4.29
C LEU A 98 -5.47 -11.40 5.11
N ARG A 99 -4.99 -10.93 6.26
CA ARG A 99 -4.31 -11.80 7.21
C ARG A 99 -5.23 -12.93 7.68
N PRO A 100 -4.70 -14.09 8.10
CA PRO A 100 -5.50 -15.21 8.56
C PRO A 100 -6.38 -14.88 9.78
N ASP A 101 -5.93 -13.91 10.60
CA ASP A 101 -6.67 -13.36 11.74
C ASP A 101 -7.85 -12.45 11.31
N GLY A 102 -8.00 -12.18 10.01
CA GLY A 102 -9.11 -11.42 9.42
C GLY A 102 -9.08 -9.92 9.68
N GLY A 103 -8.22 -9.44 10.57
CA GLY A 103 -8.27 -8.06 11.07
C GLY A 103 -7.56 -7.05 10.16
N ARG A 104 -6.60 -7.48 9.34
CA ARG A 104 -5.76 -6.57 8.56
C ARG A 104 -5.66 -6.94 7.08
N CYS A 105 -5.73 -5.89 6.27
CA CYS A 105 -5.43 -5.90 4.85
C CYS A 105 -3.95 -5.64 4.65
N VAL A 106 -3.31 -6.38 3.76
CA VAL A 106 -1.88 -6.29 3.49
C VAL A 106 -1.66 -6.15 1.98
N PHE A 107 -0.89 -5.14 1.56
CA PHE A 107 -0.47 -5.05 0.17
C PHE A 107 0.39 -6.26 -0.19
N VAL A 108 0.07 -6.91 -1.32
CA VAL A 108 0.80 -8.10 -1.77
C VAL A 108 2.29 -7.79 -2.00
N HIS A 109 2.58 -6.59 -2.51
CA HIS A 109 3.95 -6.09 -2.68
C HIS A 109 4.02 -4.59 -2.37
N ASP A 110 5.16 -4.15 -1.82
CA ASP A 110 5.39 -2.74 -1.50
C ASP A 110 5.40 -1.83 -2.75
N LYS A 111 5.75 -2.38 -3.92
CA LYS A 111 5.64 -1.65 -5.21
C LYS A 111 4.20 -1.27 -5.56
N ILE A 112 3.20 -2.06 -5.15
CA ILE A 112 1.79 -1.75 -5.39
C ILE A 112 1.39 -0.55 -4.53
N ARG A 113 1.75 -0.60 -3.24
CA ARG A 113 1.54 0.51 -2.31
C ARG A 113 2.21 1.79 -2.81
N SER A 114 3.46 1.69 -3.23
CA SER A 114 4.22 2.83 -3.78
C SER A 114 3.52 3.43 -5.01
N ALA A 115 3.11 2.59 -5.96
CA ALA A 115 2.37 3.03 -7.14
C ALA A 115 1.03 3.71 -6.82
N VAL A 116 0.37 3.31 -5.72
CA VAL A 116 -0.84 3.99 -5.23
C VAL A 116 -0.49 5.35 -4.59
N LEU A 117 0.57 5.42 -3.78
CA LEU A 117 1.03 6.66 -3.14
C LEU A 117 1.50 7.72 -4.13
N ASP A 118 2.09 7.29 -5.24
CA ASP A 118 2.58 8.18 -6.31
C ASP A 118 1.43 8.90 -7.03
N ARG A 119 0.20 8.40 -6.91
CA ARG A 119 -1.01 9.05 -7.45
C ARG A 119 -1.55 10.15 -6.52
N LEU A 120 -1.08 10.21 -5.28
CA LEU A 120 -1.52 11.21 -4.32
C LEU A 120 -0.60 12.42 -4.34
N THR A 121 -1.22 13.61 -4.38
CA THR A 121 -0.48 14.85 -4.16
C THR A 121 0.07 14.90 -2.73
N ALA A 122 1.15 15.65 -2.52
CA ALA A 122 1.72 15.82 -1.18
C ALA A 122 0.68 16.37 -0.18
N ALA A 123 -0.14 17.34 -0.61
CA ALA A 123 -1.23 17.90 0.19
C ALA A 123 -2.25 16.83 0.58
N ARG A 124 -2.68 15.98 -0.37
CA ARG A 124 -3.64 14.90 -0.08
C ARG A 124 -3.05 13.88 0.89
N ARG A 125 -1.76 13.53 0.77
CA ARG A 125 -1.10 12.64 1.72
C ARG A 125 -1.10 13.24 3.13
N GLN A 126 -0.76 14.53 3.28
CA GLN A 126 -0.79 15.22 4.57
C GLN A 126 -2.19 15.25 5.20
N GLU A 127 -3.24 15.50 4.39
CA GLU A 127 -4.63 15.43 4.87
C GLU A 127 -4.98 14.05 5.43
N VAL A 128 -4.64 12.98 4.71
CA VAL A 128 -4.93 11.61 5.15
C VAL A 128 -4.11 11.26 6.39
N HIS A 129 -2.84 11.67 6.48
CA HIS A 129 -2.04 11.50 7.69
C HIS A 129 -2.67 12.22 8.90
N ARG A 130 -3.16 13.45 8.72
CA ARG A 130 -3.84 14.20 9.79
C ARG A 130 -5.10 13.48 10.26
N ALA A 131 -5.91 12.98 9.33
CA ALA A 131 -7.13 12.25 9.64
C ALA A 131 -6.81 10.90 10.33
N ALA A 132 -5.76 10.20 9.89
CA ALA A 132 -5.28 8.98 10.53
C ALA A 132 -4.79 9.22 11.97
N ALA A 133 -4.04 10.29 12.21
CA ALA A 133 -3.61 10.68 13.56
C ALA A 133 -4.81 10.97 14.48
N ALA A 134 -5.81 11.71 13.97
CA ALA A 134 -7.04 11.98 14.72
C ALA A 134 -7.81 10.70 15.05
N TYR A 135 -7.95 9.78 14.09
CA TYR A 135 -8.60 8.49 14.29
C TYR A 135 -7.88 7.66 15.36
N LEU A 136 -6.57 7.50 15.24
CA LEU A 136 -5.76 6.74 16.20
C LEU A 136 -5.86 7.34 17.60
N ARG A 137 -5.92 8.67 17.73
CA ARG A 137 -5.99 9.32 19.04
C ARG A 137 -7.28 8.98 19.78
N GLU A 138 -8.36 8.76 19.04
CA GLU A 138 -9.68 8.42 19.60
C GLU A 138 -9.85 6.92 19.82
N HIS A 139 -9.38 6.09 18.88
CA HIS A 139 -9.70 4.65 18.85
C HIS A 139 -8.56 3.74 19.32
N ALA A 140 -7.32 4.22 19.25
CA ALA A 140 -6.10 3.46 19.57
C ALA A 140 -5.02 4.37 20.20
N PRO A 141 -5.32 5.08 21.32
CA PRO A 141 -4.39 6.02 21.94
C PRO A 141 -3.09 5.38 22.44
N GLU A 142 -3.07 4.06 22.60
CA GLU A 142 -1.88 3.25 22.90
C GLU A 142 -0.90 3.13 21.74
N SER A 143 -1.35 3.39 20.50
CA SER A 143 -0.51 3.37 19.29
C SER A 143 0.39 4.62 19.18
N VAL A 144 1.26 4.80 20.17
CA VAL A 144 2.11 6.01 20.29
C VAL A 144 3.04 6.19 19.09
N SER A 145 3.58 5.10 18.54
CA SER A 145 4.41 5.15 17.33
C SER A 145 3.59 5.57 16.10
N GLY A 146 2.36 5.07 15.97
CA GLY A 146 1.45 5.45 14.89
C GLY A 146 1.05 6.92 14.98
N LEU A 147 0.71 7.39 16.18
CA LEU A 147 0.39 8.80 16.46
C LEU A 147 1.55 9.73 16.10
N ALA A 148 2.76 9.40 16.58
CA ALA A 148 3.97 10.16 16.27
C ALA A 148 4.19 10.26 14.75
N TYR A 149 4.15 9.12 14.05
CA TYR A 149 4.36 9.05 12.61
C TYR A 149 3.31 9.86 11.82
N HIS A 150 2.02 9.67 12.11
CA HIS A 150 0.96 10.31 11.35
C HIS A 150 0.86 11.83 11.64
N PHE A 151 1.12 12.30 12.85
CA PHE A 151 1.19 13.74 13.11
C PHE A 151 2.37 14.40 12.40
N ASP A 152 3.56 13.80 12.45
CA ASP A 152 4.75 14.36 11.80
C ASP A 152 4.61 14.35 10.27
N ALA A 153 4.15 13.24 9.69
CA ALA A 153 3.88 13.15 8.25
C ALA A 153 2.75 14.08 7.77
N ALA A 154 1.89 14.55 8.67
CA ALA A 154 0.90 15.60 8.40
C ALA A 154 1.47 17.03 8.49
N GLY A 155 2.76 17.19 8.86
CA GLY A 155 3.40 18.48 9.11
C GLY A 155 3.07 19.09 10.48
N ASP A 156 2.54 18.31 11.41
CA ASP A 156 2.22 18.74 12.79
C ASP A 156 3.23 18.14 13.78
N SER A 157 4.48 18.56 13.67
CA SER A 157 5.57 18.06 14.53
C SER A 157 5.35 18.44 16.01
N GLN A 158 4.59 19.50 16.28
CA GLN A 158 4.25 19.90 17.66
C GLN A 158 3.37 18.84 18.33
N SER A 159 2.33 18.36 17.64
CA SER A 159 1.51 17.24 18.15
C SER A 159 2.26 15.91 18.13
N ALA A 160 3.20 15.70 17.20
CA ALA A 160 3.95 14.45 17.10
C ALA A 160 4.95 14.22 18.25
N LEU A 161 5.63 15.29 18.70
CA LEU A 161 6.72 15.23 19.67
C LEU A 161 6.42 14.42 20.96
N PRO A 162 5.32 14.67 21.70
CA PRO A 162 5.05 13.91 22.92
C PRO A 162 4.88 12.41 22.67
N TYR A 163 4.28 12.03 21.54
CA TYR A 163 4.13 10.63 21.17
C TYR A 163 5.45 10.01 20.72
N ALA A 164 6.29 10.76 20.01
CA ALA A 164 7.61 10.31 19.59
C ALA A 164 8.52 10.01 20.80
N LEU A 165 8.51 10.87 21.82
CA LEU A 165 9.24 10.66 23.07
C LEU A 165 8.77 9.39 23.78
N LYS A 166 7.45 9.22 23.92
CA LYS A 166 6.88 8.02 24.55
C LYS A 166 7.19 6.73 23.77
N ALA A 167 7.16 6.78 22.44
CA ALA A 167 7.55 5.66 21.58
C ALA A 167 9.03 5.30 21.76
N ALA A 168 9.91 6.30 21.85
CA ALA A 168 11.34 6.09 22.08
C ALA A 168 11.61 5.47 23.46
N GLU A 169 10.90 5.90 24.51
CA GLU A 169 10.98 5.30 25.84
C GLU A 169 10.57 3.82 25.83
N GLN A 170 9.47 3.48 25.15
CA GLN A 170 8.99 2.09 25.02
C GLN A 170 10.02 1.21 24.29
N ALA A 171 10.57 1.69 23.17
CA ALA A 171 11.58 0.95 22.41
C ALA A 171 12.85 0.70 23.25
N ARG A 172 13.30 1.70 24.02
CA ARG A 172 14.45 1.55 24.93
C ARG A 172 14.19 0.51 26.02
N ALA A 173 13.00 0.49 26.60
CA ALA A 173 12.65 -0.48 27.64
C ALA A 173 12.62 -1.93 27.11
N GLN A 174 12.13 -2.14 25.89
CA GLN A 174 12.11 -3.47 25.25
C GLN A 174 13.53 -3.99 24.99
N HIS A 175 14.42 -3.17 24.42
CA HIS A 175 15.81 -3.58 24.17
C HIS A 175 16.64 -3.74 25.45
N ALA A 176 16.30 -3.04 26.53
CA ALA A 176 16.96 -3.24 27.82
C ALA A 176 16.65 -4.61 28.45
N LEU A 177 15.47 -5.18 28.19
CA LEU A 177 15.14 -6.56 28.59
C LEU A 177 15.83 -7.60 27.70
N GLU A 178 15.92 -7.39 26.38
CA GLU A 178 16.55 -8.32 25.44
C GLU A 178 18.06 -8.53 25.69
N ILE A 179 18.76 -7.57 26.31
CA ILE A 179 20.18 -7.67 26.64
C ILE A 179 20.41 -8.39 27.99
N ALA A 180 19.37 -8.57 28.80
CA ALA A 180 19.46 -9.16 30.13
C ALA A 180 19.14 -10.68 30.20
N GLU A 181 18.80 -11.30 29.07
CA GLU A 181 18.63 -12.75 28.89
C GLU A 181 19.83 -13.39 28.18
#